data_AF-A0A5J5BHS9-F1
#
_entry.id   AF-A0A5J5BHS9-F1
#
_cell.length_a   1.000
_cell.length_b   1.000
_cell.length_c   1.000
_cell.angle_alpha   90.00
_cell.angle_beta   90.00
_cell.angle_gamma   90.00
#
_symmetry.space_group_name_H-M   'P 1'
#
loop_
_entity.id
_entity.type
_entity.pdbx_description
1 polymer ?
#
loop_
_entity_poly.entity_id
_entity_poly.type
_entity_poly.pdbx_seq_one_letter_code
_entity_poly.pdbx_strand_id
1 'polypeptide(L)'
;MQGEKLRALVGVVMLLGMLLGQSTASFKDCYVECFIFCMIKPSNSAFSCSIQCLKDCIIPKSPQDIHATHIHDYCKLGCASSLCSNISTKQSPDGEKVESCVGSCSELCTKN
;
A
#
# COMPACT_ATOMS: atom_id res chain seq x y z
N MET A 1 -12.98 -4.09 -39.02
CA MET A 1 -11.84 -3.14 -38.98
C MET A 1 -11.90 -2.09 -37.85
N GLN A 2 -13.05 -1.53 -37.44
CA GLN A 2 -13.10 -0.54 -36.33
C GLN A 2 -13.08 -1.19 -34.92
N GLY A 3 -13.80 -2.29 -34.72
CA GLY A 3 -13.86 -2.99 -33.43
C GLY A 3 -12.54 -3.68 -33.03
N GLU A 4 -11.73 -4.09 -34.00
CA GLU A 4 -10.43 -4.74 -33.74
C GLU A 4 -9.37 -3.73 -33.30
N LYS A 5 -9.39 -2.52 -33.89
CA LYS A 5 -8.58 -1.38 -33.45
C LYS A 5 -8.96 -0.92 -32.04
N LEU A 6 -10.26 -0.93 -31.72
CA LEU A 6 -10.75 -0.57 -30.38
C LEU A 6 -10.35 -1.62 -29.33
N ARG A 7 -10.42 -2.91 -29.66
CA ARG A 7 -9.94 -4.01 -28.80
C ARG A 7 -8.45 -3.94 -28.56
N ALA A 8 -7.66 -3.64 -29.59
CA ALA A 8 -6.22 -3.43 -29.45
C ALA A 8 -5.90 -2.22 -28.57
N LEU A 9 -6.61 -1.10 -28.75
CA LEU A 9 -6.48 0.09 -27.90
C LEU A 9 -6.81 -0.19 -26.43
N VAL A 10 -7.92 -0.89 -26.16
CA VAL A 10 -8.31 -1.28 -24.79
C VAL A 10 -7.27 -2.24 -24.19
N GLY A 11 -6.77 -3.21 -24.96
CA GLY A 11 -5.70 -4.11 -24.52
C GLY A 11 -4.41 -3.37 -24.18
N VAL A 12 -4.00 -2.40 -25.01
CA VAL A 12 -2.83 -1.56 -24.77
C VAL A 12 -3.01 -0.67 -23.55
N VAL A 13 -4.17 -0.01 -23.39
CA VAL A 13 -4.46 0.81 -22.20
C VAL A 13 -4.49 -0.03 -20.92
N MET A 14 -5.05 -1.24 -20.98
CA MET A 14 -5.10 -2.16 -19.84
C MET A 14 -3.71 -2.69 -19.47
N LEU A 15 -2.88 -3.04 -20.46
CA LEU A 15 -1.48 -3.43 -20.26
C LEU A 15 -0.64 -2.27 -19.69
N LEU A 16 -0.81 -1.06 -20.22
CA LEU A 16 -0.15 0.14 -19.69
C LEU A 16 -0.61 0.44 -18.25
N GLY A 17 -1.91 0.29 -17.95
CA GLY A 17 -2.44 0.43 -16.59
C GLY A 17 -1.90 -0.62 -15.61
N MET A 18 -1.65 -1.85 -16.07
CA MET A 18 -1.01 -2.91 -15.28
C MET A 18 0.49 -2.66 -15.06
N LEU A 19 1.19 -2.13 -16.06
CA LEU A 19 2.61 -1.76 -15.97
C LEU A 19 2.84 -0.58 -15.01
N LEU A 20 1.89 0.37 -14.93
CA LEU A 20 1.87 1.41 -13.91
C LEU A 20 1.55 0.86 -12.49
N GLY A 21 1.03 -0.36 -12.40
CA GLY A 21 0.68 -1.04 -11.15
C GLY A 21 1.83 -1.79 -10.47
N GLN A 22 2.93 -2.07 -11.18
CA GLN A 22 4.22 -2.49 -10.57
C GLN A 22 5.01 -1.24 -10.17
N SER A 23 4.41 -0.42 -9.32
CA SER A 23 5.08 0.77 -8.82
C SER A 23 6.16 0.34 -7.82
N THR A 24 7.43 0.57 -8.14
CA THR A 24 8.48 0.75 -7.13
C THR A 24 8.28 2.10 -6.42
N ALA A 25 7.05 2.39 -6.00
CA ALA A 25 6.73 3.54 -5.18
C ALA A 25 7.42 3.36 -3.83
N SER A 26 7.93 4.45 -3.27
CA SER A 26 8.34 4.44 -1.86
C SER A 26 7.15 4.03 -0.99
N PHE A 27 7.42 3.51 0.21
CA PHE A 27 6.35 3.18 1.15
C PHE A 27 5.47 4.41 1.41
N LYS A 28 6.08 5.60 1.59
CA LYS A 28 5.37 6.87 1.73
C LYS A 28 4.36 7.10 0.61
N ASP A 29 4.79 7.00 -0.65
CA ASP A 29 3.93 7.30 -1.80
C ASP A 29 2.78 6.30 -1.89
N CYS A 30 3.07 5.00 -1.71
CA CYS A 30 2.03 3.96 -1.66
C CYS A 30 0.98 4.26 -0.58
N TYR A 31 1.45 4.59 0.63
CA TYR A 31 0.57 4.80 1.77
C TYR A 31 -0.29 6.06 1.60
N VAL A 32 0.31 7.17 1.18
CA VAL A 32 -0.39 8.45 0.99
C VAL A 32 -1.47 8.31 -0.09
N GLU A 33 -1.12 7.71 -1.23
CA GLU A 33 -2.06 7.49 -2.32
C GLU A 33 -3.22 6.59 -1.87
N CYS A 34 -2.92 5.45 -1.24
CA CYS A 34 -3.93 4.54 -0.72
C CYS A 34 -4.85 5.24 0.29
N PHE A 35 -4.28 6.02 1.22
CA PHE A 35 -5.04 6.66 2.29
C PHE A 35 -6.02 7.70 1.74
N ILE A 36 -5.57 8.52 0.79
CA ILE A 36 -6.43 9.51 0.12
C ILE A 36 -7.59 8.80 -0.57
N PHE A 37 -7.33 7.76 -1.37
CA PHE A 37 -8.39 7.01 -2.04
C PHE A 37 -9.34 6.31 -1.07
N CYS A 38 -8.82 5.77 0.04
CA CYS A 38 -9.64 5.14 1.06
C CYS A 38 -10.58 6.14 1.75
N MET A 39 -10.12 7.35 2.03
CA MET A 39 -10.87 8.40 2.72
C MET A 39 -12.00 9.01 1.87
N ILE A 40 -12.01 8.83 0.56
CA ILE A 40 -13.11 9.26 -0.32
C ILE A 40 -14.42 8.56 0.06
N LYS A 41 -14.36 7.35 0.59
CA LYS A 41 -15.54 6.59 1.01
C LYS A 41 -16.03 7.11 2.37
N PRO A 42 -17.25 7.69 2.47
CA PRO A 42 -17.71 8.35 3.68
C PRO A 42 -17.90 7.41 4.88
N SER A 43 -18.05 6.11 4.65
CA SER A 43 -18.13 5.08 5.71
C SER A 43 -16.78 4.78 6.38
N ASN A 44 -15.67 5.21 5.77
CA ASN A 44 -14.34 4.88 6.27
C ASN A 44 -13.88 5.88 7.34
N SER A 45 -13.19 5.34 8.33
CA SER A 45 -12.46 6.13 9.33
C SER A 45 -10.98 6.24 8.94
N ALA A 46 -10.29 7.27 9.47
CA ALA A 46 -8.85 7.41 9.30
C ALA A 46 -8.13 6.14 9.80
N PHE A 47 -8.53 5.61 10.96
CA PHE A 47 -7.99 4.37 11.50
C PHE A 47 -8.16 3.17 10.55
N SER A 48 -9.37 2.91 10.05
CA SER A 48 -9.61 1.81 9.12
C SER A 48 -8.84 1.97 7.82
N CYS A 49 -8.70 3.20 7.32
CA CYS A 49 -7.90 3.48 6.13
C CYS A 49 -6.41 3.29 6.38
N SER A 50 -5.90 3.72 7.53
CA SER A 50 -4.52 3.47 7.92
C SER A 50 -4.22 1.98 7.93
N ILE A 51 -5.06 1.17 8.56
CA ILE A 51 -4.86 -0.28 8.63
C ILE A 51 -4.90 -0.92 7.23
N GLN A 52 -5.88 -0.53 6.40
CA GLN A 52 -6.00 -1.05 5.04
C GLN A 52 -4.75 -0.71 4.22
N CYS A 53 -4.28 0.53 4.28
CA CYS A 53 -3.14 0.98 3.51
C CYS A 53 -1.81 0.45 4.02
N LEU A 54 -1.65 0.26 5.33
CA LEU A 54 -0.52 -0.47 5.89
C LEU A 54 -0.45 -1.89 5.31
N LYS A 55 -1.58 -2.61 5.30
CA LYS A 55 -1.64 -3.96 4.72
C LYS A 55 -1.28 -3.96 3.23
N ASP A 56 -1.89 -3.07 2.46
CA ASP A 56 -1.74 -3.04 1.00
C ASP A 56 -0.34 -2.56 0.55
N CYS A 57 0.37 -1.81 1.39
CA CYS A 57 1.71 -1.28 1.11
C CYS A 57 2.86 -2.05 1.78
N ILE A 58 2.60 -2.84 2.83
CA ILE A 58 3.62 -3.69 3.47
C ILE A 58 3.64 -5.08 2.85
N ILE A 59 2.48 -5.67 2.56
CA ILE A 59 2.41 -7.05 2.06
C ILE A 59 2.49 -7.06 0.53
N PRO A 60 3.51 -7.71 -0.08
CA PRO A 60 3.62 -7.81 -1.53
C PRO A 60 2.43 -8.59 -2.12
N LYS A 61 1.90 -8.10 -3.26
CA LYS A 61 0.74 -8.70 -3.96
C LYS A 61 1.14 -9.80 -4.96
N SER A 62 2.43 -10.00 -5.21
CA SER A 62 2.93 -10.96 -6.20
C SER A 62 3.15 -12.35 -5.58
N PRO A 63 2.58 -13.43 -6.17
CA PRO A 63 2.83 -14.79 -5.71
C PRO A 63 4.24 -15.32 -6.00
N GLN A 64 5.11 -14.55 -6.65
CA GLN A 64 6.48 -14.97 -6.94
C GLN A 64 7.46 -14.69 -5.78
N ASP A 65 7.07 -13.88 -4.79
CA ASP A 65 7.89 -13.47 -3.64
C ASP A 65 7.60 -14.29 -2.35
N ILE A 66 7.12 -15.53 -2.49
CA ILE A 66 6.55 -16.33 -1.39
C ILE A 66 7.60 -16.96 -0.44
N HIS A 67 8.90 -16.87 -0.73
CA HIS A 67 9.92 -17.53 0.10
C HIS A 67 10.74 -16.54 0.95
N ALA A 68 10.65 -16.68 2.27
CA ALA A 68 11.34 -15.96 3.35
C ALA A 68 10.87 -14.52 3.72
N THR A 69 10.23 -13.76 2.82
CA THR A 69 9.85 -12.35 3.08
C THR A 69 8.63 -12.19 4.01
N HIS A 70 7.76 -13.21 4.07
CA HIS A 70 6.46 -13.09 4.75
C HIS A 70 6.52 -12.86 6.27
N ILE A 71 7.44 -13.50 7.01
CA ILE A 71 7.38 -13.43 8.48
C ILE A 71 7.70 -12.03 9.01
N HIS A 72 8.71 -11.37 8.43
CA HIS A 72 9.08 -10.00 8.78
C HIS A 72 8.00 -9.02 8.32
N ASP A 73 7.39 -9.24 7.16
CA ASP A 73 6.29 -8.41 6.66
C ASP A 73 5.04 -8.50 7.53
N TYR A 74 4.66 -9.71 7.98
CA TYR A 74 3.54 -9.89 8.91
C TYR A 74 3.84 -9.31 10.29
N CYS A 75 5.07 -9.47 10.80
CA CYS A 75 5.51 -8.82 12.03
C CYS A 75 5.41 -7.30 11.92
N LYS A 76 5.96 -6.74 10.82
CA LYS A 76 5.95 -5.31 10.53
C LYS A 76 4.54 -4.78 10.41
N LEU A 77 3.65 -5.50 9.72
CA LEU A 77 2.23 -5.16 9.62
C LEU A 77 1.54 -5.16 10.98
N GLY A 78 1.76 -6.18 11.81
CA GLY A 78 1.19 -6.27 13.15
C GLY A 78 1.63 -5.11 14.04
N CYS A 79 2.94 -4.84 14.07
CA CYS A 79 3.53 -3.71 14.79
C CYS A 79 2.96 -2.38 14.30
N ALA A 80 2.97 -2.13 12.98
CA ALA A 80 2.51 -0.87 12.41
C ALA A 80 1.01 -0.65 12.60
N SER A 81 0.22 -1.72 12.53
CA SER A 81 -1.21 -1.67 12.82
C SER A 81 -1.48 -1.24 14.26
N SER A 82 -0.65 -1.68 15.20
CA SER A 82 -0.77 -1.33 16.61
C SER A 82 -0.26 0.08 16.93
N LEU A 83 0.85 0.50 16.34
CA LEU A 83 1.57 1.72 16.73
C LEU A 83 1.34 2.91 15.77
N CYS A 84 1.16 2.66 14.48
CA CYS A 84 1.17 3.69 13.44
C CYS A 84 -0.23 4.06 12.92
N SER A 85 -1.26 3.26 13.21
CA SER A 85 -2.60 3.39 12.61
C SER A 85 -3.37 4.66 12.98
N ASN A 86 -3.00 5.32 14.09
CA ASN A 86 -3.61 6.57 14.56
C ASN A 86 -2.80 7.82 14.19
N ILE A 87 -1.68 7.69 13.47
CA ILE A 87 -0.86 8.83 13.05
C ILE A 87 -1.62 9.71 12.05
N SER A 88 -2.24 9.06 11.06
CA SER A 88 -2.99 9.72 10.00
C SER A 88 -4.35 10.18 10.49
N THR A 89 -4.79 11.33 9.99
CA THR A 89 -6.09 11.92 10.30
C THR A 89 -6.92 12.09 9.03
N LYS A 90 -8.20 12.46 9.17
CA LYS A 90 -9.03 12.78 7.99
C LYS A 90 -8.48 13.93 7.15
N GLN A 91 -7.70 14.82 7.75
CA GLN A 91 -7.19 16.03 7.08
C GLN A 91 -5.80 15.82 6.50
N SER A 92 -5.02 14.87 7.01
CA SER A 92 -3.64 14.66 6.63
C SER A 92 -3.25 13.18 6.74
N PRO A 93 -2.66 12.59 5.68
CA PRO A 93 -2.12 11.23 5.70
C PRO A 93 -0.78 11.11 6.44
N ASP A 94 -0.10 12.22 6.78
CA ASP A 94 1.17 12.23 7.55
C ASP A 94 2.21 11.16 7.10
N GLY A 95 2.33 10.95 5.78
CA GLY A 95 3.04 9.80 5.20
C GLY A 95 4.48 9.63 5.69
N GLU A 96 5.24 10.71 5.91
CA GLU A 96 6.60 10.65 6.45
C GLU A 96 6.66 10.11 7.89
N LYS A 97 5.69 10.50 8.74
CA LYS A 97 5.61 10.00 10.11
C LYS A 97 5.21 8.52 10.14
N VAL A 98 4.29 8.14 9.25
CA VAL A 98 3.90 6.73 9.10
C VAL A 98 5.07 5.90 8.60
N GLU A 99 5.81 6.37 7.60
CA GLU A 99 7.01 5.70 7.08
C GLU A 99 8.07 5.54 8.17
N SER A 100 8.35 6.60 8.95
CA SER A 100 9.28 6.52 10.08
C SER A 100 8.83 5.51 11.13
N CYS A 101 7.55 5.50 11.50
CA CYS A 101 6.98 4.54 12.45
C CYS A 101 7.09 3.08 11.94
N VAL A 102 6.79 2.87 10.65
CA VAL A 102 6.94 1.58 9.97
C VAL A 102 8.40 1.15 9.87
N GLY A 103 9.33 2.10 9.74
CA GLY A 103 10.78 1.88 9.85
C GLY A 103 11.18 1.31 11.21
N SER A 104 10.72 1.91 12.31
CA SER A 104 10.95 1.38 13.67
C SER A 104 10.38 -0.03 13.86
N CYS A 105 9.21 -0.32 13.28
CA CYS A 105 8.66 -1.68 13.26
C CYS A 105 9.53 -2.66 12.46
N SER A 106 10.10 -2.21 11.34
CA SER A 106 11.02 -3.02 10.52
C SER A 106 12.29 -3.40 11.31
N GLU A 107 12.86 -2.46 12.04
CA GLU A 107 14.02 -2.71 12.92
C GLU A 107 13.66 -3.68 14.04
N LEU A 108 12.51 -3.49 14.71
CA LEU A 108 12.04 -4.40 15.76
C LEU A 108 11.90 -5.84 15.27
N CYS A 109 11.33 -6.01 14.07
CA CYS A 109 11.02 -7.31 13.48
C CYS A 109 12.21 -8.02 12.84
N THR A 110 13.33 -7.33 12.63
CA THR A 110 14.57 -7.91 12.09
C THR A 110 15.62 -8.18 13.17
N LYS A 111 15.42 -7.66 14.39
CA LYS A 111 16.37 -7.72 15.50
C LYS A 111 16.17 -8.92 16.45
N ASN A 112 15.34 -9.90 16.07
CA ASN A 112 15.08 -11.14 16.81
C ASN A 112 14.93 -12.31 15.85
#